data_AF-A0A9P9ME73-F1
#
_entry.id   AF-A0A9P9ME73-F1
#
_cell.length_a   1.000
_cell.length_b   1.000
_cell.length_c   1.000
_cell.angle_alpha   90.00
_cell.angle_beta   90.00
_cell.angle_gamma   90.00
#
_symmetry.space_group_name_H-M   'P 1'
#
loop_
_entity.id
_entity.type
_entity.pdbx_description
1 polymer ?
#
loop_
_entity_poly.entity_id
_entity_poly.type
_entity_poly.pdbx_seq_one_letter_code
_entity_poly.pdbx_strand_id
1 'polypeptide(L)'
;MKESSDSDDNYNLISVYGALFFGVPSQGMDTEALAAMVGDKPQRYDLSLLNQEVGHRLRSRQHEDFCRALDFEDSKIIQFFETRKTSTVVEDQVTKKWTRAGPKKLLVNPASATFGRPWETSDDFKVSIDADHSDMVKFPRFDQDGYIKARDELRKFAEQALIVIEKRLQHRSMNKLSLRHHGRKDALALDRTAGSEYLACLRSLAFPEMNYRRQDTQRAYAKTCGWITRHPSYTTWLEDGSGILWIKGKPGSGKSTLMEFLLRDFEKQALYQESIQLSFFLHGRGTILQKSRLGMYRSLLHQLLLSAPTAQAEFRHAFKERSKSQGDPGKDWNWHVNELRAFFMTAVEHVAKTQPVNIFVDALDEASDGTDDQNTSHQIVSDFHELNDLLHHKKLRSTICFSCRHFPVVTDNQGRDICVEEENQADISVYVCDELHRRLSVSESEQQYLAELQDAIVRGAQGVFQWAALAVALAIRYHNDGWSPREIRVVS
;
A
#
# COMPACT_ATOMS: atom_id res chain seq x y z
N MET A 1 -4.16 0.33 -14.61
CA MET A 1 -5.09 -0.71 -15.10
C MET A 1 -5.34 -0.63 -16.61
N LYS A 2 -5.97 0.42 -17.16
CA LYS A 2 -6.31 0.47 -18.61
C LYS A 2 -5.10 0.53 -19.56
N GLU A 3 -4.05 1.25 -19.14
CA GLU A 3 -2.78 1.36 -19.88
C GLU A 3 -1.73 0.33 -19.41
N SER A 4 -2.13 -0.60 -18.53
CA SER A 4 -1.22 -1.59 -17.98
C SER A 4 -0.93 -2.68 -19.00
N SER A 5 0.34 -3.05 -19.14
CA SER A 5 0.76 -4.23 -19.91
C SER A 5 0.48 -5.54 -19.16
N ASP A 6 0.11 -5.46 -17.87
CA ASP A 6 -0.26 -6.61 -17.06
C ASP A 6 -1.64 -7.15 -17.47
N SER A 7 -1.72 -8.45 -17.73
CA SER A 7 -2.97 -9.11 -18.07
C SER A 7 -4.00 -9.01 -16.95
N ASP A 8 -3.55 -9.06 -15.69
CA ASP A 8 -4.40 -9.16 -14.52
C ASP A 8 -5.07 -7.83 -14.21
N ASP A 9 -4.36 -6.72 -14.41
CA ASP A 9 -4.92 -5.36 -14.37
C ASP A 9 -6.07 -5.16 -15.36
N ASN A 10 -5.95 -5.75 -16.55
CA ASN A 10 -6.97 -5.67 -17.58
C ASN A 10 -8.16 -6.60 -17.23
N TYR A 11 -7.91 -7.77 -16.64
CA TYR A 11 -8.97 -8.64 -16.11
C TYR A 11 -9.73 -7.99 -14.94
N ASN A 12 -9.02 -7.35 -14.02
CA ASN A 12 -9.62 -6.60 -12.92
C ASN A 12 -10.47 -5.45 -13.44
N LEU A 13 -9.97 -4.67 -14.41
CA LEU A 13 -10.72 -3.58 -15.03
C LEU A 13 -12.00 -4.06 -15.71
N ILE A 14 -11.93 -5.15 -16.47
CA ILE A 14 -13.10 -5.76 -17.13
C ILE A 14 -14.12 -6.28 -16.10
N SER A 15 -13.65 -6.68 -14.93
CA SER A 15 -14.48 -7.21 -13.84
C SER A 15 -15.16 -6.10 -13.01
N VAL A 16 -14.86 -4.81 -13.26
CA VAL A 16 -15.55 -3.71 -12.60
C VAL A 16 -16.94 -3.52 -13.22
N TYR A 17 -17.97 -3.95 -12.50
CA TYR A 17 -19.36 -3.74 -12.92
C TYR A 17 -19.90 -2.35 -12.58
N GLY A 18 -19.47 -1.74 -11.48
CA GLY A 18 -20.01 -0.43 -11.10
C GLY A 18 -19.44 0.13 -9.80
N ALA A 19 -19.86 1.35 -9.46
CA ALA A 19 -19.52 2.00 -8.20
C ALA A 19 -20.72 2.77 -7.61
N LEU A 20 -20.70 2.95 -6.28
CA LEU A 20 -21.66 3.78 -5.57
C LEU A 20 -20.91 5.00 -5.00
N PHE A 21 -21.29 6.19 -5.44
CA PHE A 21 -20.67 7.46 -5.05
C PHE A 21 -21.54 8.17 -4.04
N PHE A 22 -21.01 8.51 -2.87
CA PHE A 22 -21.75 9.20 -1.81
C PHE A 22 -21.23 10.61 -1.65
N GLY A 23 -22.03 11.60 -2.08
CA GLY A 23 -21.70 13.02 -1.92
C GLY A 23 -20.37 13.42 -2.58
N VAL A 24 -19.97 12.78 -3.68
CA VAL A 24 -18.66 13.03 -4.29
C VAL A 24 -18.63 14.47 -4.84
N PRO A 25 -17.67 15.33 -4.46
CA PRO A 25 -17.63 16.71 -4.89
C PRO A 25 -17.05 16.85 -6.29
N SER A 26 -17.63 16.17 -7.29
CA SER A 26 -17.13 16.12 -8.66
C SER A 26 -17.05 17.50 -9.32
N GLN A 27 -17.95 18.43 -8.95
CA GLN A 27 -17.88 19.83 -9.34
C GLN A 27 -17.43 20.76 -8.21
N GLY A 28 -17.00 20.20 -7.08
CA GLY A 28 -16.53 20.91 -5.89
C GLY A 28 -17.55 20.94 -4.75
N MET A 29 -17.12 21.51 -3.63
CA MET A 29 -17.89 21.62 -2.38
C MET A 29 -17.71 22.98 -1.71
N ASP A 30 -18.58 23.30 -0.75
CA ASP A 30 -18.39 24.44 0.15
C ASP A 30 -17.25 24.11 1.13
N THR A 31 -16.17 24.88 1.04
CA THR A 31 -14.94 24.70 1.81
C THR A 31 -14.67 25.84 2.77
N GLU A 32 -15.56 26.84 2.87
CA GLU A 32 -15.28 28.11 3.56
C GLU A 32 -14.95 27.90 5.04
N ALA A 33 -15.80 27.14 5.75
CA ALA A 33 -15.61 26.84 7.16
C ALA A 33 -14.36 25.96 7.42
N LEU A 34 -14.06 25.04 6.50
CA LEU A 34 -12.86 24.20 6.60
C LEU A 34 -11.59 25.02 6.34
N ALA A 35 -11.62 25.95 5.38
CA ALA A 35 -10.53 26.86 5.10
C ALA A 35 -10.23 27.78 6.29
N ALA A 36 -11.28 28.28 6.97
CA ALA A 36 -11.13 29.05 8.21
C ALA A 36 -10.46 28.24 9.32
N MET A 37 -10.81 26.95 9.45
CA MET A 37 -10.21 26.04 10.44
C MET A 37 -8.74 25.71 10.13
N VAL A 38 -8.40 25.57 8.87
CA VAL A 38 -7.03 25.25 8.43
C VAL A 38 -6.11 26.47 8.54
N GLY A 39 -6.63 27.69 8.41
CA GLY A 39 -5.82 28.91 8.47
C GLY A 39 -4.80 28.94 7.34
N ASP A 40 -3.57 29.36 7.59
CA ASP A 40 -2.53 29.48 6.55
C ASP A 40 -1.67 28.23 6.39
N LYS A 41 -2.12 27.08 6.91
CA LYS A 41 -1.39 25.82 6.79
C LYS A 41 -1.40 25.30 5.34
N PRO A 42 -0.41 24.49 4.93
CA PRO A 42 -0.31 23.97 3.57
C PRO A 42 -1.56 23.24 3.06
N GLN A 43 -2.33 22.61 3.95
CA GLN A 43 -3.57 21.90 3.60
C GLN A 43 -4.66 22.83 3.02
N ARG A 44 -4.52 24.15 3.15
CA ARG A 44 -5.44 25.11 2.54
C ARG A 44 -5.39 25.09 1.03
N TYR A 45 -4.23 24.78 0.45
CA TYR A 45 -4.10 24.60 -0.99
C TYR A 45 -4.95 23.41 -1.47
N ASP A 46 -4.83 22.25 -0.82
CA ASP A 46 -5.61 21.06 -1.17
C ASP A 46 -7.13 21.31 -1.03
N LEU A 47 -7.54 22.01 0.03
CA LEU A 47 -8.93 22.44 0.19
C LEU A 47 -9.41 23.38 -0.93
N SER A 48 -8.55 24.28 -1.40
CA SER A 48 -8.88 25.18 -2.51
C SER A 48 -9.14 24.42 -3.83
N LEU A 49 -8.51 23.26 -4.04
CA LEU A 49 -8.77 22.40 -5.20
C LEU A 49 -10.16 21.74 -5.15
N LEU A 50 -10.76 21.61 -3.95
CA LEU A 50 -12.12 21.10 -3.76
C LEU A 50 -13.17 22.23 -3.78
N ASN A 51 -12.75 23.49 -3.72
CA ASN A 51 -13.66 24.63 -3.75
C ASN A 51 -14.39 24.73 -5.09
N GLN A 52 -15.70 25.02 -5.06
CA GLN A 52 -16.55 25.13 -6.25
C GLN A 52 -16.04 26.11 -7.31
N GLU A 53 -15.40 27.20 -6.91
CA GLU A 53 -15.01 28.29 -7.81
C GLU A 53 -13.57 28.17 -8.33
N VAL A 54 -12.64 27.67 -7.52
CA VAL A 54 -11.20 27.72 -7.83
C VAL A 54 -10.70 26.47 -8.57
N GLY A 55 -11.10 25.28 -8.13
CA GLY A 55 -10.55 24.01 -8.64
C GLY A 55 -11.17 23.45 -9.92
N HIS A 56 -12.01 24.22 -10.64
CA HIS A 56 -12.83 23.70 -11.75
C HIS A 56 -12.00 23.01 -12.85
N ARG A 57 -10.88 23.62 -13.29
CA ARG A 57 -10.05 23.06 -14.39
C ARG A 57 -9.48 21.68 -14.06
N LEU A 58 -9.00 21.47 -12.83
CA LEU A 58 -8.47 20.18 -12.40
C LEU A 58 -9.57 19.13 -12.36
N ARG A 59 -10.73 19.48 -11.78
CA ARG A 59 -11.87 18.56 -11.67
C ARG A 59 -12.46 18.18 -13.02
N SER A 60 -12.55 19.12 -13.97
CA SER A 60 -12.96 18.80 -15.36
C SER A 60 -12.02 17.78 -15.99
N ARG A 61 -10.70 17.97 -15.86
CA ARG A 61 -9.71 17.00 -16.37
C ARG A 61 -9.82 15.64 -15.68
N GLN A 62 -9.95 15.61 -14.35
CA GLN A 62 -10.15 14.37 -13.59
C GLN A 62 -11.43 13.64 -14.01
N HIS A 63 -12.50 14.38 -14.30
CA HIS A 63 -13.75 13.82 -14.80
C HIS A 63 -13.60 13.22 -16.20
N GLU A 64 -12.91 13.90 -17.11
CA GLU A 64 -12.57 13.36 -18.45
C GLU A 64 -11.71 12.10 -18.33
N ASP A 65 -10.70 12.11 -17.47
CA ASP A 65 -9.84 10.96 -17.19
C ASP A 65 -10.63 9.80 -16.61
N PHE A 66 -11.57 10.06 -15.69
CA PHE A 66 -12.47 9.06 -15.13
C PHE A 66 -13.37 8.43 -16.21
N CYS A 67 -14.00 9.25 -17.06
CA CYS A 67 -14.83 8.75 -18.17
C CYS A 67 -14.03 7.90 -19.15
N ARG A 68 -12.78 8.29 -19.43
CA ARG A 68 -11.86 7.50 -20.27
C ARG A 68 -11.39 6.22 -19.60
N ALA A 69 -11.15 6.24 -18.29
CA ALA A 69 -10.66 5.08 -17.55
C ALA A 69 -11.73 4.00 -17.39
N LEU A 70 -13.00 4.40 -17.24
CA LEU A 70 -14.15 3.50 -17.07
C LEU A 70 -15.21 3.77 -18.15
N ASP A 71 -14.89 3.42 -19.39
CA ASP A 71 -15.72 3.64 -20.59
C ASP A 71 -16.70 2.49 -20.90
N PHE A 72 -16.91 1.60 -19.93
CA PHE A 72 -17.87 0.51 -20.08
C PHE A 72 -19.30 1.03 -19.94
N GLU A 73 -20.04 1.19 -21.03
CA GLU A 73 -21.46 1.61 -20.99
C GLU A 73 -22.37 0.60 -20.27
N ASP A 74 -21.95 -0.67 -20.20
CA ASP A 74 -22.60 -1.74 -19.46
C ASP A 74 -22.20 -1.77 -17.96
N SER A 75 -21.40 -0.80 -17.49
CA SER A 75 -21.14 -0.57 -16.06
C SER A 75 -22.03 0.55 -15.49
N LYS A 76 -22.26 0.53 -14.17
CA LYS A 76 -23.16 1.50 -13.51
C LYS A 76 -22.47 2.30 -12.40
N ILE A 77 -22.66 3.61 -12.39
CA ILE A 77 -22.27 4.52 -11.31
C ILE A 77 -23.54 5.13 -10.72
N ILE A 78 -23.87 4.73 -9.50
CA ILE A 78 -25.00 5.30 -8.77
C ILE A 78 -24.51 6.41 -7.86
N GLN A 79 -25.14 7.57 -7.93
CA GLN A 79 -24.71 8.81 -7.29
C GLN A 79 -25.71 9.18 -6.20
N PHE A 80 -25.27 9.04 -4.95
CA PHE A 80 -26.02 9.41 -3.78
C PHE A 80 -25.73 10.86 -3.37
N PHE A 81 -26.76 11.62 -3.04
CA PHE A 81 -26.62 13.01 -2.60
C PHE A 81 -27.40 13.28 -1.31
N GLU A 82 -26.85 14.18 -0.49
CA GLU A 82 -27.45 14.64 0.77
C GLU A 82 -28.67 15.55 0.51
N THR A 83 -29.68 15.46 1.37
CA THR A 83 -30.83 16.38 1.36
C THR A 83 -30.88 17.27 2.60
N ARG A 84 -30.17 16.92 3.68
CA ARG A 84 -30.09 17.73 4.91
C ARG A 84 -28.79 18.52 4.94
N LYS A 85 -28.84 19.73 5.48
CA LYS A 85 -27.66 20.59 5.63
C LYS A 85 -26.82 20.17 6.84
N THR A 86 -25.51 20.09 6.67
CA THR A 86 -24.53 19.79 7.72
C THR A 86 -24.21 21.06 8.53
N SER A 87 -24.13 20.96 9.86
CA SER A 87 -23.59 22.05 10.70
C SER A 87 -22.10 22.25 10.42
N THR A 88 -21.72 23.45 10.00
CA THR A 88 -20.32 23.77 9.69
C THR A 88 -19.46 23.90 10.95
N VAL A 89 -18.15 23.89 10.78
CA VAL A 89 -17.20 24.11 11.88
C VAL A 89 -17.07 25.59 12.20
N VAL A 90 -17.02 25.91 13.50
CA VAL A 90 -16.79 27.27 14.00
C VAL A 90 -15.85 27.19 15.22
N GLU A 91 -14.97 28.17 15.35
CA GLU A 91 -14.11 28.30 16.53
C GLU A 91 -14.89 28.94 17.68
N ASP A 92 -14.91 28.26 18.82
CA ASP A 92 -15.40 28.83 20.07
C ASP A 92 -14.40 29.89 20.56
N GLN A 93 -14.85 31.13 20.68
CA GLN A 93 -13.98 32.27 21.00
C GLN A 93 -13.39 32.23 22.40
N VAL A 94 -14.01 31.50 23.34
CA VAL A 94 -13.58 31.41 24.74
C VAL A 94 -12.59 30.26 24.91
N THR A 95 -12.92 29.08 24.38
CA THR A 95 -12.14 27.86 24.56
C THR A 95 -11.08 27.64 23.48
N LYS A 96 -11.14 28.40 22.37
CA LYS A 96 -10.30 28.23 21.17
C LYS A 96 -10.37 26.82 20.57
N LYS A 97 -11.50 26.13 20.79
CA LYS A 97 -11.77 24.80 20.22
C LYS A 97 -12.75 24.91 19.07
N TRP A 98 -12.51 24.11 18.04
CA TRP A 98 -13.41 23.99 16.90
C TRP A 98 -14.57 23.05 17.23
N THR A 99 -15.80 23.49 16.96
CA THR A 99 -17.03 22.72 17.18
C THR A 99 -17.90 22.73 15.92
N ARG A 100 -18.78 21.73 15.76
CA ARG A 100 -19.77 21.69 14.67
C ARG A 100 -21.06 22.44 15.02
N ALA A 101 -20.91 23.66 15.53
CA ALA A 101 -22.02 24.54 15.93
C ALA A 101 -22.22 25.72 14.96
N GLY A 102 -21.52 25.72 13.82
CA GLY A 102 -21.62 26.75 12.81
C GLY A 102 -22.92 26.69 12.00
N PRO A 103 -23.16 27.69 11.13
CA PRO A 103 -24.34 27.74 10.28
C PRO A 103 -24.46 26.48 9.41
N LYS A 104 -25.68 26.01 9.21
CA LYS A 104 -25.95 24.80 8.42
C LYS A 104 -25.81 25.09 6.93
N LYS A 105 -24.97 24.30 6.24
CA LYS A 105 -24.76 24.39 4.79
C LYS A 105 -24.87 23.01 4.14
N LEU A 106 -25.22 23.01 2.86
CA LEU A 106 -25.11 21.82 2.03
C LEU A 106 -23.66 21.79 1.54
N LEU A 107 -22.87 20.83 2.03
CA LEU A 107 -21.43 20.83 1.78
C LEU A 107 -21.18 20.49 0.32
N VAL A 108 -21.88 19.48 -0.19
CA VAL A 108 -21.82 19.10 -1.61
C VAL A 108 -23.20 19.26 -2.21
N ASN A 109 -23.33 20.22 -3.12
CA ASN A 109 -24.62 20.43 -3.77
C ASN A 109 -25.01 19.23 -4.65
N PRO A 110 -26.30 18.99 -4.92
CA PRO A 110 -26.74 17.80 -5.66
C PRO A 110 -26.18 17.75 -7.08
N ALA A 111 -26.00 18.91 -7.74
CA ALA A 111 -25.43 18.97 -9.09
C ALA A 111 -23.98 18.45 -9.12
N SER A 112 -23.19 18.79 -8.09
CA SER A 112 -21.82 18.31 -7.91
C SER A 112 -21.79 16.83 -7.53
N ALA A 113 -22.64 16.41 -6.60
CA ALA A 113 -22.74 15.01 -6.16
C ALA A 113 -23.23 14.06 -7.25
N THR A 114 -24.01 14.56 -8.21
CA THR A 114 -24.61 13.79 -9.31
C THR A 114 -24.04 14.12 -10.69
N PHE A 115 -22.79 14.61 -10.72
CA PHE A 115 -22.08 14.84 -11.96
C PHE A 115 -21.42 13.52 -12.45
N GLY A 116 -22.23 12.73 -13.16
CA GLY A 116 -21.88 11.42 -13.71
C GLY A 116 -21.31 11.41 -15.13
N ARG A 117 -21.07 10.21 -15.66
CA ARG A 117 -20.61 10.02 -17.04
C ARG A 117 -21.69 10.46 -18.04
N PRO A 118 -21.36 10.73 -19.32
CA PRO A 118 -22.31 11.24 -20.31
C PRO A 118 -23.58 10.41 -20.50
N TRP A 119 -23.53 9.10 -20.24
CA TRP A 119 -24.66 8.16 -20.36
C TRP A 119 -25.42 7.91 -19.04
N GLU A 120 -25.04 8.54 -17.93
CA GLU A 120 -25.63 8.36 -16.59
C GLU A 120 -26.34 9.63 -16.10
N THR A 121 -27.06 10.27 -17.01
CA THR A 121 -27.70 11.58 -16.76
C THR A 121 -29.13 11.47 -16.25
N SER A 122 -29.77 10.30 -16.41
CA SER A 122 -31.14 10.05 -15.94
C SER A 122 -31.24 9.95 -14.41
N ASP A 123 -32.45 10.09 -13.90
CA ASP A 123 -32.72 9.99 -12.45
C ASP A 123 -32.53 8.57 -11.91
N ASP A 124 -32.47 7.55 -12.77
CA ASP A 124 -32.21 6.16 -12.36
C ASP A 124 -30.82 5.98 -11.72
N PHE A 125 -29.89 6.89 -11.99
CA PHE A 125 -28.53 6.87 -11.45
C PHE A 125 -28.36 7.78 -10.23
N LYS A 126 -29.42 8.50 -9.82
CA LYS A 126 -29.34 9.54 -8.78
C LYS A 126 -30.24 9.16 -7.62
N VAL A 127 -29.64 9.07 -6.42
CA VAL A 127 -30.35 8.60 -5.23
C VAL A 127 -30.23 9.62 -4.11
N SER A 128 -31.35 10.18 -3.69
CA SER A 128 -31.37 11.07 -2.51
C SER A 128 -31.26 10.25 -1.24
N ILE A 129 -30.49 10.74 -0.25
CA ILE A 129 -30.48 10.20 1.11
C ILE A 129 -30.97 11.29 2.06
N ASP A 130 -31.95 10.96 2.90
CA ASP A 130 -32.37 11.83 4.00
C ASP A 130 -31.34 11.88 5.15
N ALA A 131 -30.17 12.43 4.85
CA ALA A 131 -29.06 12.63 5.76
C ALA A 131 -28.27 13.88 5.35
N ASP A 132 -27.43 14.35 6.26
CA ASP A 132 -26.42 15.34 5.96
C ASP A 132 -25.12 14.64 5.49
N HIS A 133 -24.20 15.41 4.93
CA HIS A 133 -22.94 14.93 4.38
C HIS A 133 -22.12 14.12 5.38
N SER A 134 -22.20 14.46 6.67
CA SER A 134 -21.46 13.76 7.72
C SER A 134 -22.05 12.39 8.05
N ASP A 135 -23.36 12.23 7.89
CA ASP A 135 -24.07 11.04 8.34
C ASP A 135 -24.52 10.12 7.19
N MET A 136 -24.49 10.58 5.93
CA MET A 136 -25.03 9.85 4.77
C MET A 136 -24.39 8.49 4.48
N VAL A 137 -23.21 8.19 5.06
CA VAL A 137 -22.50 6.90 4.93
C VAL A 137 -22.34 6.14 6.24
N LYS A 138 -22.85 6.67 7.37
CA LYS A 138 -22.63 6.06 8.69
C LYS A 138 -23.57 4.89 8.98
N PHE A 139 -24.75 4.88 8.36
CA PHE A 139 -25.78 3.83 8.47
C PHE A 139 -25.91 3.21 9.88
N PRO A 140 -26.16 4.01 10.93
CA PRO A 140 -26.18 3.51 12.31
C PRO A 140 -27.26 2.46 12.57
N ARG A 141 -28.29 2.37 11.71
CA ARG A 141 -29.33 1.35 11.78
C ARG A 141 -29.69 0.82 10.39
N PHE A 142 -30.03 -0.46 10.32
CA PHE A 142 -30.37 -1.15 9.08
C PHE A 142 -31.75 -0.79 8.49
N ASP A 143 -32.56 -0.04 9.24
CA ASP A 143 -33.90 0.41 8.84
C ASP A 143 -33.92 1.87 8.33
N GLN A 144 -32.76 2.54 8.28
CA GLN A 144 -32.67 3.91 7.79
C GLN A 144 -32.71 3.99 6.27
N ASP A 145 -33.35 5.06 5.77
CA ASP A 145 -33.53 5.36 4.34
C ASP A 145 -32.27 5.16 3.50
N GLY A 146 -31.16 5.78 3.91
CA GLY A 146 -29.89 5.66 3.19
C GLY A 146 -29.34 4.24 3.14
N TYR A 147 -29.46 3.46 4.22
CA TYR A 147 -28.98 2.08 4.25
C TYR A 147 -29.80 1.20 3.32
N ILE A 148 -31.13 1.33 3.35
CA ILE A 148 -32.04 0.57 2.49
C ILE A 148 -31.73 0.85 1.02
N LYS A 149 -31.62 2.13 0.65
CA LYS A 149 -31.31 2.55 -0.72
C LYS A 149 -29.95 2.04 -1.18
N ALA A 150 -28.90 2.19 -0.37
CA ALA A 150 -27.56 1.70 -0.71
C ALA A 150 -27.52 0.16 -0.85
N ARG A 151 -28.16 -0.55 0.08
CA ARG A 151 -28.28 -2.02 0.05
C ARG A 151 -29.00 -2.50 -1.20
N ASP A 152 -30.10 -1.84 -1.58
CA ASP A 152 -30.90 -2.26 -2.73
C ASP A 152 -30.13 -2.07 -4.04
N GLU A 153 -29.32 -1.00 -4.17
CA GLU A 153 -28.40 -0.84 -5.30
C GLU A 153 -27.26 -1.87 -5.30
N LEU A 154 -26.68 -2.18 -4.14
CA LEU A 154 -25.67 -3.24 -4.03
C LEU A 154 -26.23 -4.61 -4.42
N ARG A 155 -27.49 -4.92 -4.08
CA ARG A 155 -28.15 -6.16 -4.50
C ARG A 155 -28.32 -6.21 -6.02
N LYS A 156 -28.82 -5.13 -6.63
CA LYS A 156 -28.91 -5.02 -8.10
C LYS A 156 -27.53 -5.21 -8.75
N PHE A 157 -26.47 -4.68 -8.14
CA PHE A 157 -25.11 -4.86 -8.62
C PHE A 157 -24.67 -6.32 -8.54
N ALA A 158 -24.88 -6.98 -7.41
CA ALA A 158 -24.52 -8.39 -7.25
C ALA A 158 -25.23 -9.31 -8.25
N GLU A 159 -26.51 -9.05 -8.53
CA GLU A 159 -27.31 -9.82 -9.50
C GLU A 159 -26.84 -9.62 -10.94
N GLN A 160 -26.50 -8.38 -11.32
CA GLN A 160 -26.20 -8.03 -12.71
C GLN A 160 -24.71 -8.17 -13.07
N ALA A 161 -23.81 -8.00 -12.09
CA ALA A 161 -22.37 -8.00 -12.31
C ALA A 161 -21.88 -9.28 -12.96
N LEU A 162 -22.32 -10.45 -12.48
CA LEU A 162 -21.89 -11.74 -13.03
C LEU A 162 -22.23 -11.87 -14.53
N ILE A 163 -23.44 -11.49 -14.91
CA ILE A 163 -23.93 -11.57 -16.29
C ILE A 163 -23.11 -10.64 -17.21
N VAL A 164 -22.87 -9.41 -16.76
CA VAL A 164 -22.13 -8.42 -17.55
C VAL A 164 -20.66 -8.79 -17.67
N ILE A 165 -20.01 -9.16 -16.56
CA ILE A 165 -18.60 -9.53 -16.53
C ILE A 165 -18.36 -10.78 -17.40
N GLU A 166 -19.24 -11.78 -17.31
CA GLU A 166 -19.15 -12.98 -18.14
C GLU A 166 -19.21 -12.63 -19.64
N LYS A 167 -20.16 -11.78 -20.05
CA LYS A 167 -20.26 -11.32 -21.44
C LYS A 167 -18.98 -10.61 -21.92
N ARG A 168 -18.40 -9.73 -21.09
CA ARG A 168 -17.14 -9.02 -21.42
C ARG A 168 -15.97 -9.98 -21.58
N LEU A 169 -15.85 -10.98 -20.70
CA LEU A 169 -14.79 -11.99 -20.76
C LEU A 169 -14.93 -12.91 -21.98
N GLN A 170 -16.16 -13.30 -22.35
CA GLN A 170 -16.43 -14.10 -23.55
C GLN A 170 -16.05 -13.34 -24.84
N HIS A 171 -16.41 -12.05 -24.95
CA HIS A 171 -16.04 -11.21 -26.10
C HIS A 171 -14.52 -11.07 -26.24
N ARG A 172 -13.79 -10.94 -25.12
CA ARG A 172 -12.32 -10.90 -25.13
C ARG A 172 -11.69 -12.23 -25.54
N SER A 173 -12.27 -13.35 -25.14
CA SER A 173 -11.81 -14.69 -25.53
C SER A 173 -11.98 -14.93 -27.04
N MET A 174 -13.13 -14.54 -27.61
CA MET A 174 -13.35 -14.61 -29.07
C MET A 174 -12.39 -13.72 -29.87
N ASN A 175 -12.05 -12.53 -29.36
CA ASN A 175 -11.06 -11.65 -29.98
C ASN A 175 -9.61 -12.17 -29.85
N LYS A 176 -9.31 -13.07 -28.90
CA LYS A 176 -8.00 -13.76 -28.80
C LYS A 176 -7.92 -15.00 -29.71
N LEU A 177 -9.03 -15.68 -29.98
CA LEU A 177 -9.06 -16.88 -30.83
C LEU A 177 -8.82 -16.58 -32.33
N SER A 178 -9.08 -15.36 -32.80
CA SER A 178 -8.80 -14.95 -34.18
C SER A 178 -7.30 -14.70 -34.47
N LEU A 179 -6.44 -14.68 -33.44
CA LEU A 179 -5.01 -14.36 -33.54
C LEU A 179 -4.06 -15.54 -33.27
N ARG A 180 -4.57 -16.76 -33.00
CA ARG A 180 -3.73 -17.93 -32.67
C ARG A 180 -4.21 -19.21 -33.35
N HIS A 181 -4.05 -19.29 -34.66
CA HIS A 181 -3.81 -20.57 -35.33
C HIS A 181 -2.32 -20.66 -35.61
N HIS A 182 -1.57 -21.47 -34.86
CA HIS A 182 -0.45 -22.31 -35.33
C HIS A 182 0.20 -23.10 -34.18
N GLY A 183 0.00 -24.43 -34.19
CA GLY A 183 0.89 -25.47 -33.64
C GLY A 183 0.98 -25.61 -32.11
N ARG A 184 1.19 -26.78 -31.51
CA ARG A 184 1.35 -28.17 -31.98
C ARG A 184 1.25 -29.05 -30.72
N LYS A 185 0.75 -30.27 -30.89
CA LYS A 185 0.57 -31.29 -29.84
C LYS A 185 1.88 -32.05 -29.50
N ASP A 186 1.87 -32.56 -28.27
CA ASP A 186 2.39 -33.85 -27.77
C ASP A 186 3.72 -33.96 -26.98
N ALA A 187 3.57 -34.80 -25.92
CA ALA A 187 4.50 -35.68 -25.22
C ALA A 187 5.39 -35.13 -24.07
N LEU A 188 5.16 -35.66 -22.85
CA LEU A 188 6.10 -36.52 -22.09
C LEU A 188 5.62 -36.63 -20.63
N ALA A 189 4.84 -37.68 -20.35
CA ALA A 189 4.48 -38.13 -19.02
C ALA A 189 5.44 -39.27 -18.65
N LEU A 190 6.21 -39.09 -17.57
CA LEU A 190 6.75 -40.11 -16.64
C LEU A 190 7.90 -39.48 -15.82
N ASP A 191 7.57 -38.45 -15.04
CA ASP A 191 8.28 -37.95 -13.82
C ASP A 191 7.41 -36.92 -13.02
N ARG A 192 6.15 -36.72 -13.43
CA ARG A 192 5.36 -35.51 -13.09
C ARG A 192 4.63 -35.57 -11.75
N THR A 193 4.46 -36.73 -11.12
CA THR A 193 3.54 -36.86 -9.97
C THR A 193 4.08 -36.25 -8.68
N ALA A 194 5.36 -36.44 -8.37
CA ALA A 194 5.99 -35.82 -7.20
C ALA A 194 6.15 -34.30 -7.36
N GLY A 195 6.56 -33.84 -8.55
CA GLY A 195 6.66 -32.41 -8.88
C GLY A 195 5.31 -31.71 -8.93
N SER A 196 4.27 -32.34 -9.46
CA SER A 196 2.91 -31.78 -9.52
C SER A 196 2.32 -31.58 -8.12
N GLU A 197 2.56 -32.53 -7.22
CA GLU A 197 2.07 -32.46 -5.84
C GLU A 197 2.84 -31.43 -5.00
N TYR A 198 4.16 -31.35 -5.15
CA TYR A 198 4.96 -30.31 -4.51
C TYR A 198 4.50 -28.90 -4.94
N LEU A 199 4.28 -28.71 -6.24
CA LEU A 199 3.75 -27.44 -6.74
C LEU A 199 2.32 -27.16 -6.24
N ALA A 200 1.47 -28.19 -6.07
CA ALA A 200 0.14 -28.01 -5.49
C ALA A 200 0.21 -27.60 -4.01
N CYS A 201 1.14 -28.20 -3.26
CA CYS A 201 1.42 -27.88 -1.88
C CYS A 201 1.88 -26.42 -1.71
N LEU A 202 2.83 -25.96 -2.53
CA LEU A 202 3.25 -24.55 -2.55
C LEU A 202 2.12 -23.60 -2.96
N ARG A 203 1.32 -23.96 -3.98
CA ARG A 203 0.17 -23.15 -4.40
C ARG A 203 -0.88 -22.96 -3.30
N SER A 204 -0.98 -23.88 -2.34
CA SER A 204 -1.89 -23.71 -1.19
C SER A 204 -1.50 -22.55 -0.26
N LEU A 205 -0.23 -22.15 -0.27
CA LEU A 205 0.27 -20.98 0.46
C LEU A 205 0.13 -19.69 -0.37
N ALA A 206 0.27 -19.78 -1.69
CA ALA A 206 0.24 -18.63 -2.59
C ALA A 206 -1.06 -17.81 -2.49
N PHE A 207 -0.96 -16.49 -2.59
CA PHE A 207 -2.08 -15.56 -2.78
C PHE A 207 -1.63 -14.43 -3.72
N PRO A 208 -2.54 -13.81 -4.48
CA PRO A 208 -2.17 -12.93 -5.60
C PRO A 208 -1.25 -11.78 -5.19
N GLU A 209 -1.56 -11.10 -4.09
CA GLU A 209 -0.86 -9.88 -3.68
C GLU A 209 0.40 -10.12 -2.82
N MET A 210 0.84 -11.38 -2.71
CA MET A 210 1.91 -11.84 -1.81
C MET A 210 3.23 -11.08 -1.98
N ASN A 211 3.53 -10.62 -3.19
CA ASN A 211 4.77 -9.90 -3.52
C ASN A 211 4.54 -8.43 -3.90
N TYR A 212 3.29 -7.96 -3.96
CA TYR A 212 2.95 -6.66 -4.55
C TYR A 212 3.59 -5.50 -3.80
N ARG A 213 3.54 -5.52 -2.47
CA ARG A 213 4.05 -4.40 -1.66
C ARG A 213 5.56 -4.20 -1.83
N ARG A 214 6.33 -5.29 -1.92
CA ARG A 214 7.77 -5.23 -2.22
C ARG A 214 8.01 -4.69 -3.63
N GLN A 215 7.24 -5.16 -4.62
CA GLN A 215 7.38 -4.72 -6.02
C GLN A 215 7.02 -3.24 -6.23
N ASP A 216 6.03 -2.74 -5.50
CA ASP A 216 5.59 -1.34 -5.51
C ASP A 216 6.54 -0.42 -4.72
N THR A 217 7.37 -0.97 -3.83
CA THR A 217 8.34 -0.18 -3.08
C THR A 217 9.38 0.42 -4.03
N GLN A 218 9.43 1.75 -4.06
CA GLN A 218 10.38 2.48 -4.88
C GLN A 218 11.82 2.11 -4.49
N ARG A 219 12.65 1.90 -5.51
CA ARG A 219 14.08 1.68 -5.31
C ARG A 219 14.73 2.93 -4.70
N ALA A 220 15.77 2.69 -3.91
CA ALA A 220 16.62 3.77 -3.42
C ALA A 220 17.10 4.65 -4.58
N TYR A 221 17.09 5.96 -4.35
CA TYR A 221 17.65 6.91 -5.29
C TYR A 221 19.15 6.62 -5.47
N ALA A 222 19.71 6.96 -6.63
CA ALA A 222 21.12 6.69 -6.88
C ALA A 222 21.99 7.37 -5.81
N LYS A 223 22.94 6.61 -5.24
CA LYS A 223 23.86 7.05 -4.18
C LYS A 223 23.22 7.32 -2.80
N THR A 224 22.00 6.89 -2.55
CA THR A 224 21.38 6.93 -1.22
C THR A 224 21.39 5.56 -0.53
N CYS A 225 21.01 5.51 0.75
CA CYS A 225 20.91 4.34 1.63
C CYS A 225 22.24 3.63 1.96
N GLY A 226 23.33 3.91 1.23
CA GLY A 226 24.61 3.23 1.42
C GLY A 226 25.25 3.43 2.80
N TRP A 227 24.85 4.49 3.54
CA TRP A 227 25.32 4.75 4.90
C TRP A 227 25.04 3.61 5.87
N ILE A 228 23.96 2.84 5.67
CA ILE A 228 23.55 1.76 6.57
C ILE A 228 24.62 0.69 6.75
N THR A 229 25.39 0.43 5.69
CA THR A 229 26.46 -0.58 5.67
C THR A 229 27.62 -0.25 6.61
N ARG A 230 27.68 1.00 7.10
CA ARG A 230 28.69 1.50 8.05
C ARG A 230 28.11 1.82 9.41
N HIS A 231 26.80 1.65 9.61
CA HIS A 231 26.14 1.97 10.86
C HIS A 231 26.52 0.93 11.94
N PRO A 232 26.99 1.33 13.13
CA PRO A 232 27.48 0.40 14.15
C PRO A 232 26.49 -0.71 14.52
N SER A 233 25.22 -0.37 14.74
CA SER A 233 24.19 -1.37 15.07
C SER A 233 23.96 -2.40 13.95
N TYR A 234 24.14 -1.99 12.68
CA TYR A 234 24.01 -2.89 11.54
C TYR A 234 25.24 -3.79 11.42
N THR A 235 26.45 -3.22 11.54
CA THR A 235 27.69 -3.99 11.44
C THR A 235 27.80 -5.03 12.56
N THR A 236 27.50 -4.63 13.81
CA THR A 236 27.49 -5.56 14.95
C THR A 236 26.45 -6.66 14.77
N TRP A 237 25.25 -6.34 14.28
CA TRP A 237 24.22 -7.35 14.00
C TRP A 237 24.65 -8.38 12.95
N LEU A 238 25.37 -7.94 11.90
CA LEU A 238 25.92 -8.86 10.89
C LEU A 238 27.05 -9.73 11.42
N GLU A 239 27.94 -9.15 12.22
CA GLU A 239 29.09 -9.82 12.86
C GLU A 239 28.61 -10.91 13.82
N ASP A 240 27.64 -10.58 14.68
CA ASP A 240 27.01 -11.53 15.60
C ASP A 240 26.32 -12.67 14.86
N GLY A 241 25.85 -12.41 13.63
CA GLY A 241 25.14 -13.40 12.81
C GLY A 241 23.85 -13.94 13.43
N SER A 242 23.36 -13.26 14.46
CA SER A 242 22.16 -13.61 15.21
C SER A 242 21.54 -12.38 15.85
N GLY A 243 20.23 -12.44 16.13
CA GLY A 243 19.51 -11.34 16.77
C GLY A 243 18.58 -10.58 15.84
N ILE A 244 17.88 -9.62 16.45
CA ILE A 244 16.86 -8.79 15.81
C ILE A 244 17.38 -7.35 15.69
N LEU A 245 17.39 -6.81 14.47
CA LEU A 245 17.69 -5.42 14.16
C LEU A 245 16.38 -4.65 13.93
N TRP A 246 16.30 -3.42 14.43
CA TRP A 246 15.13 -2.56 14.28
C TRP A 246 15.45 -1.29 13.51
N ILE A 247 14.77 -1.12 12.37
CA ILE A 247 14.79 0.10 11.57
C ILE A 247 13.53 0.91 11.89
N LYS A 248 13.70 1.93 12.74
CA LYS A 248 12.61 2.78 13.22
C LYS A 248 12.60 4.11 12.50
N GLY A 249 11.45 4.79 12.56
CA GLY A 249 11.42 6.18 12.14
C GLY A 249 10.06 6.76 11.74
N LYS A 250 10.01 8.06 11.49
CA LYS A 250 8.82 8.80 11.05
C LYS A 250 8.18 8.22 9.78
N PRO A 251 6.85 8.37 9.59
CA PRO A 251 6.22 8.13 8.29
C PRO A 251 6.93 8.93 7.19
N GLY A 252 7.23 8.29 6.06
CA GLY A 252 7.90 8.95 4.93
C GLY A 252 9.42 9.18 5.10
N SER A 253 10.08 8.67 6.16
CA SER A 253 11.53 8.81 6.33
C SER A 253 12.38 7.93 5.39
N GLY A 254 11.77 6.96 4.70
CA GLY A 254 12.47 6.08 3.75
C GLY A 254 12.75 4.65 4.24
N LYS A 255 12.14 4.20 5.36
CA LYS A 255 12.32 2.85 5.92
C LYS A 255 12.11 1.71 4.92
N SER A 256 10.96 1.66 4.22
CA SER A 256 10.70 0.59 3.25
C SER A 256 11.70 0.59 2.09
N THR A 257 12.12 1.79 1.65
CA THR A 257 13.18 1.94 0.64
C THR A 257 14.53 1.42 1.16
N LEU A 258 14.85 1.67 2.43
CA LEU A 258 16.04 1.14 3.09
C LEU A 258 15.97 -0.39 3.26
N MET A 259 14.81 -0.95 3.62
CA MET A 259 14.58 -2.40 3.72
C MET A 259 14.76 -3.09 2.37
N GLU A 260 14.20 -2.55 1.29
CA GLU A 260 14.39 -3.09 -0.06
C GLU A 260 15.85 -2.92 -0.54
N PHE A 261 16.55 -1.86 -0.12
CA PHE A 261 17.98 -1.69 -0.38
C PHE A 261 18.80 -2.80 0.30
N LEU A 262 18.57 -3.06 1.59
CA LEU A 262 19.26 -4.09 2.36
C LEU A 262 19.00 -5.49 1.80
N LEU A 263 17.74 -5.81 1.51
CA LEU A 263 17.37 -7.11 0.95
C LEU A 263 18.07 -7.38 -0.39
N ARG A 264 18.13 -6.37 -1.27
CA ARG A 264 18.88 -6.45 -2.53
C ARG A 264 20.38 -6.60 -2.35
N ASP A 265 20.94 -5.98 -1.32
CA ASP A 265 22.35 -6.07 -0.99
C ASP A 265 22.69 -7.51 -0.55
N PHE A 266 21.88 -8.09 0.33
CA PHE A 266 21.96 -9.51 0.71
C PHE A 266 21.80 -10.46 -0.49
N GLU A 267 20.85 -10.20 -1.39
CA GLU A 267 20.65 -11.02 -2.60
C GLU A 267 21.84 -10.97 -3.58
N LYS A 268 22.66 -9.90 -3.56
CA LYS A 268 23.75 -9.69 -4.51
C LYS A 268 25.12 -10.10 -3.98
N GLN A 269 25.37 -9.92 -2.68
CA GLN A 269 26.68 -10.15 -2.11
C GLN A 269 27.02 -11.64 -2.07
N ALA A 270 28.23 -11.98 -2.54
CA ALA A 270 28.73 -13.36 -2.56
C ALA A 270 28.75 -14.00 -1.16
N LEU A 271 28.99 -13.21 -0.11
CA LEU A 271 28.98 -13.65 1.28
C LEU A 271 27.63 -14.20 1.75
N TYR A 272 26.54 -13.78 1.09
CA TYR A 272 25.17 -14.14 1.46
C TYR A 272 24.48 -15.00 0.39
N GLN A 273 25.16 -15.38 -0.71
CA GLN A 273 24.61 -16.19 -1.79
C GLN A 273 24.13 -17.58 -1.32
N GLU A 274 24.75 -18.14 -0.27
CA GLU A 274 24.34 -19.42 0.31
C GLU A 274 23.30 -19.28 1.43
N SER A 275 22.90 -18.05 1.77
CA SER A 275 21.90 -17.79 2.79
C SER A 275 20.51 -17.59 2.19
N ILE A 276 19.49 -18.03 2.92
CA ILE A 276 18.09 -17.89 2.50
C ILE A 276 17.58 -16.52 2.94
N GLN A 277 17.12 -15.73 1.98
CA GLN A 277 16.48 -14.45 2.23
C GLN A 277 14.97 -14.62 2.23
N LEU A 278 14.33 -14.34 3.36
CA LEU A 278 12.88 -14.31 3.48
C LEU A 278 12.42 -12.89 3.73
N SER A 279 11.34 -12.47 3.08
CA SER A 279 10.82 -11.12 3.25
C SER A 279 9.31 -11.04 3.25
N PHE A 280 8.75 -10.16 4.06
CA PHE A 280 7.34 -9.81 4.00
C PHE A 280 7.16 -8.31 4.25
N PHE A 281 6.50 -7.63 3.31
CA PHE A 281 6.23 -6.20 3.41
C PHE A 281 4.75 -6.02 3.73
N LEU A 282 4.46 -5.62 4.97
CA LEU A 282 3.10 -5.38 5.40
C LEU A 282 2.49 -4.20 4.65
N HIS A 283 1.19 -4.30 4.38
CA HIS A 283 0.45 -3.23 3.73
C HIS A 283 -0.90 -3.00 4.42
N GLY A 284 -0.97 -1.98 5.26
CA GLY A 284 -2.14 -1.66 6.08
C GLY A 284 -3.37 -1.27 5.24
N ARG A 285 -3.16 -0.73 4.03
CA ARG A 285 -4.21 -0.42 3.05
C ARG A 285 -4.47 -1.56 2.05
N GLY A 286 -3.72 -2.66 2.16
CA GLY A 286 -3.83 -3.82 1.30
C GLY A 286 -4.94 -4.78 1.70
N THR A 287 -4.95 -5.96 1.07
CA THR A 287 -5.88 -7.05 1.43
C THR A 287 -5.60 -7.56 2.84
N ILE A 288 -6.55 -8.31 3.41
CA ILE A 288 -6.39 -8.90 4.75
C ILE A 288 -5.10 -9.75 4.84
N LEU A 289 -4.76 -10.50 3.79
CA LEU A 289 -3.53 -11.29 3.77
C LEU A 289 -2.26 -10.42 3.71
N GLN A 290 -2.31 -9.21 3.14
CA GLN A 290 -1.13 -8.32 3.12
C GLN A 290 -0.83 -7.64 4.46
N LYS A 291 -1.72 -7.72 5.44
CA LYS A 291 -1.55 -7.13 6.77
C LYS A 291 -1.65 -8.10 7.95
N SER A 292 -2.06 -9.35 7.71
CA SER A 292 -2.27 -10.34 8.77
C SER A 292 -1.08 -11.28 8.96
N ARG A 293 -0.99 -11.89 10.15
CA ARG A 293 -0.06 -12.98 10.45
C ARG A 293 -0.24 -14.17 9.51
N LEU A 294 -1.49 -14.48 9.14
CA LEU A 294 -1.79 -15.58 8.23
C LEU A 294 -1.10 -15.36 6.87
N GLY A 295 -1.22 -14.18 6.28
CA GLY A 295 -0.57 -13.91 5.00
C GLY A 295 0.95 -13.78 5.12
N MET A 296 1.47 -13.26 6.23
CA MET A 296 2.90 -13.26 6.52
C MET A 296 3.48 -14.68 6.54
N TYR A 297 2.92 -15.58 7.35
CA TYR A 297 3.40 -16.97 7.43
C TYR A 297 3.21 -17.73 6.12
N ARG A 298 2.11 -17.48 5.39
CA ARG A 298 1.93 -18.02 4.03
C ARG A 298 3.09 -17.61 3.11
N SER A 299 3.44 -16.33 3.10
CA SER A 299 4.50 -15.79 2.23
C SER A 299 5.89 -16.29 2.63
N LEU A 300 6.25 -16.19 3.91
CA LEU A 300 7.56 -16.58 4.40
C LEU A 300 7.80 -18.09 4.26
N LEU A 301 6.80 -18.92 4.60
CA LEU A 301 6.91 -20.37 4.41
C LEU A 301 6.97 -20.73 2.93
N HIS A 302 6.22 -20.06 2.06
CA HIS A 302 6.29 -20.28 0.61
C HIS A 302 7.70 -19.99 0.05
N GLN A 303 8.30 -18.85 0.44
CA GLN A 303 9.67 -18.48 0.04
C GLN A 303 10.71 -19.49 0.57
N LEU A 304 10.57 -19.91 1.82
CA LEU A 304 11.47 -20.87 2.45
C LEU A 304 11.42 -22.23 1.76
N LEU A 305 10.21 -22.76 1.52
CA LEU A 305 10.04 -24.06 0.89
C LEU A 305 10.43 -24.07 -0.59
N LEU A 306 10.32 -22.94 -1.28
CA LEU A 306 10.87 -22.78 -2.64
C LEU A 306 12.40 -22.82 -2.65
N SER A 307 13.04 -22.18 -1.66
CA SER A 307 14.49 -22.06 -1.59
C SER A 307 15.16 -23.32 -1.02
N ALA A 308 14.51 -23.98 -0.07
CA ALA A 308 14.97 -25.21 0.57
C ALA A 308 13.87 -26.29 0.57
N PRO A 309 13.71 -27.02 -0.54
CA PRO A 309 12.71 -28.09 -0.66
C PRO A 309 12.89 -29.22 0.37
N THR A 310 14.05 -29.34 1.02
CA THR A 310 14.32 -30.32 2.09
C THR A 310 13.44 -30.11 3.32
N ALA A 311 13.00 -28.88 3.59
CA ALA A 311 12.17 -28.54 4.74
C ALA A 311 10.68 -28.88 4.59
N GLN A 312 10.25 -29.40 3.44
CA GLN A 312 8.83 -29.55 3.11
C GLN A 312 8.14 -30.76 3.76
N ALA A 313 8.88 -31.70 4.35
CA ALA A 313 8.38 -33.05 4.65
C ALA A 313 7.10 -33.04 5.52
N GLU A 314 7.13 -32.28 6.62
CA GLU A 314 6.01 -32.17 7.55
C GLU A 314 4.82 -31.42 6.93
N PHE A 315 5.10 -30.26 6.31
CA PHE A 315 4.09 -29.46 5.63
C PHE A 315 3.38 -30.23 4.51
N ARG A 316 4.15 -30.97 3.71
CA ARG A 316 3.63 -31.81 2.62
C ARG A 316 2.77 -32.96 3.16
N HIS A 317 3.12 -33.55 4.30
CA HIS A 317 2.29 -34.57 4.94
C HIS A 317 0.93 -34.00 5.32
N ALA A 318 0.91 -32.86 6.04
CA ALA A 318 -0.32 -32.19 6.44
C ALA A 318 -1.19 -31.78 5.25
N PHE A 319 -0.57 -31.25 4.19
CA PHE A 319 -1.25 -30.90 2.95
C PHE A 319 -1.95 -32.13 2.33
N LYS A 320 -1.24 -33.25 2.18
CA LYS A 320 -1.79 -34.49 1.62
C LYS A 320 -2.98 -35.02 2.42
N GLU A 321 -2.86 -35.01 3.74
CA GLU A 321 -3.91 -35.50 4.63
C GLU A 321 -5.18 -34.67 4.49
N ARG A 322 -5.05 -33.34 4.45
CA ARG A 322 -6.19 -32.43 4.23
C ARG A 322 -6.76 -32.51 2.84
N SER A 323 -5.93 -32.57 1.81
CA SER A 323 -6.42 -32.74 0.44
C SER A 323 -7.22 -34.03 0.25
N LYS A 324 -6.85 -35.11 0.96
CA LYS A 324 -7.61 -36.37 0.92
C LYS A 324 -8.90 -36.34 1.74
N SER A 325 -8.91 -35.66 2.89
CA SER A 325 -10.02 -35.70 3.85
C SER A 325 -11.02 -34.56 3.71
N GLN A 326 -10.58 -33.39 3.25
CA GLN A 326 -11.35 -32.14 3.23
C GLN A 326 -11.50 -31.52 1.84
N GLY A 327 -10.78 -32.00 0.82
CA GLY A 327 -10.90 -31.50 -0.56
C GLY A 327 -9.84 -30.45 -0.93
N ASP A 328 -10.22 -29.49 -1.77
CA ASP A 328 -9.30 -28.55 -2.41
C ASP A 328 -8.94 -27.36 -1.49
N PRO A 329 -7.64 -27.01 -1.34
CA PRO A 329 -7.21 -25.85 -0.55
C PRO A 329 -7.74 -24.54 -1.14
N GLY A 330 -8.13 -23.60 -0.27
CA GLY A 330 -8.69 -22.30 -0.65
C GLY A 330 -10.15 -22.34 -1.13
N LYS A 331 -10.71 -23.54 -1.32
CA LYS A 331 -12.12 -23.75 -1.68
C LYS A 331 -12.86 -24.49 -0.57
N ASP A 332 -12.39 -25.67 -0.21
CA ASP A 332 -13.04 -26.55 0.75
C ASP A 332 -12.42 -26.40 2.15
N TRP A 333 -11.15 -25.98 2.25
CA TRP A 333 -10.47 -25.70 3.52
C TRP A 333 -9.38 -24.63 3.38
N ASN A 334 -8.99 -24.03 4.51
CA ASN A 334 -7.92 -23.02 4.58
C ASN A 334 -6.92 -23.35 5.69
N TRP A 335 -5.67 -22.91 5.52
CA TRP A 335 -4.65 -23.04 6.56
C TRP A 335 -4.96 -22.14 7.77
N HIS A 336 -4.75 -22.67 8.97
CA HIS A 336 -4.85 -21.88 10.19
C HIS A 336 -3.50 -21.20 10.50
N VAL A 337 -3.53 -19.98 11.03
CA VAL A 337 -2.32 -19.19 11.30
C VAL A 337 -1.32 -19.89 12.24
N ASN A 338 -1.82 -20.50 13.32
CA ASN A 338 -0.97 -21.21 14.29
C ASN A 338 -0.29 -22.45 13.70
N GLU A 339 -0.92 -23.10 12.71
CA GLU A 339 -0.32 -24.25 12.02
C GLU A 339 0.82 -23.78 11.13
N LEU A 340 0.59 -22.72 10.35
CA LEU A 340 1.63 -22.17 9.47
C LEU A 340 2.80 -21.60 10.27
N ARG A 341 2.52 -20.96 11.41
CA ARG A 341 3.54 -20.57 12.39
C ARG A 341 4.37 -21.77 12.81
N ALA A 342 3.75 -22.87 13.27
CA ALA A 342 4.48 -24.06 13.70
C ALA A 342 5.34 -24.65 12.57
N PHE A 343 4.77 -24.79 11.36
CA PHE A 343 5.53 -25.26 10.19
C PHE A 343 6.69 -24.34 9.84
N PHE A 344 6.49 -23.02 9.92
CA PHE A 344 7.53 -22.04 9.68
C PHE A 344 8.68 -22.17 10.67
N MET A 345 8.38 -22.24 11.97
CA MET A 345 9.39 -22.39 13.02
C MET A 345 10.22 -23.67 12.82
N THR A 346 9.55 -24.81 12.59
CA THR A 346 10.23 -26.09 12.34
C THR A 346 11.07 -26.06 11.07
N ALA A 347 10.55 -25.47 9.99
CA ALA A 347 11.24 -25.38 8.72
C ALA A 347 12.48 -24.49 8.82
N VAL A 348 12.38 -23.32 9.47
CA VAL A 348 13.53 -22.42 9.69
C VAL A 348 14.59 -23.13 10.52
N GLU A 349 14.22 -23.79 11.62
CA GLU A 349 15.18 -24.55 12.43
C GLU A 349 15.88 -25.66 11.65
N HIS A 350 15.13 -26.39 10.81
CA HIS A 350 15.70 -27.44 9.98
C HIS A 350 16.72 -26.89 8.99
N VAL A 351 16.39 -25.81 8.30
CA VAL A 351 17.23 -25.20 7.28
C VAL A 351 18.46 -24.53 7.87
N ALA A 352 18.28 -23.83 9.01
CA ALA A 352 19.35 -23.12 9.70
C ALA A 352 20.51 -24.02 10.17
N LYS A 353 20.32 -25.35 10.20
CA LYS A 353 21.38 -26.35 10.43
C LYS A 353 22.38 -26.46 9.29
N THR A 354 21.99 -26.05 8.08
CA THR A 354 22.78 -26.19 6.86
C THR A 354 23.09 -24.87 6.19
N GLN A 355 22.22 -23.87 6.29
CA GLN A 355 22.34 -22.59 5.62
C GLN A 355 21.82 -21.46 6.52
N PRO A 356 22.47 -20.28 6.57
CA PRO A 356 21.94 -19.15 7.33
C PRO A 356 20.59 -18.69 6.77
N VAL A 357 19.69 -18.24 7.65
CA VAL A 357 18.37 -17.72 7.26
C VAL A 357 18.27 -16.27 7.72
N ASN A 358 17.97 -15.35 6.80
CA ASN A 358 17.78 -13.95 7.10
C ASN A 358 16.33 -13.56 6.81
N ILE A 359 15.67 -12.90 7.76
CA ILE A 359 14.23 -12.61 7.68
C ILE A 359 14.00 -11.11 7.80
N PHE A 360 13.31 -10.54 6.82
CA PHE A 360 12.99 -9.12 6.75
C PHE A 360 11.48 -8.92 6.83
N VAL A 361 11.01 -8.15 7.82
CA VAL A 361 9.59 -7.81 7.95
C VAL A 361 9.44 -6.29 8.00
N ASP A 362 8.93 -5.71 6.92
CA ASP A 362 8.76 -4.26 6.75
C ASP A 362 7.37 -3.81 7.19
N ALA A 363 7.30 -2.58 7.73
CA ALA A 363 6.08 -1.88 8.11
C ALA A 363 5.25 -2.62 9.17
N LEU A 364 5.91 -3.13 10.22
CA LEU A 364 5.28 -3.89 11.31
C LEU A 364 4.12 -3.15 11.99
N ASP A 365 4.16 -1.81 12.04
CA ASP A 365 3.07 -0.97 12.56
C ASP A 365 1.78 -1.01 11.72
N GLU A 366 1.83 -1.55 10.51
CA GLU A 366 0.67 -1.73 9.63
C GLU A 366 0.00 -3.11 9.78
N ALA A 367 0.50 -3.97 10.69
CA ALA A 367 -0.05 -5.30 10.90
C ALA A 367 -1.44 -5.27 11.57
N SER A 368 -2.37 -6.06 11.02
CA SER A 368 -3.72 -6.24 11.54
C SER A 368 -4.29 -7.57 11.05
N ASP A 369 -4.79 -8.39 11.98
CA ASP A 369 -5.52 -9.62 11.66
C ASP A 369 -7.01 -9.37 11.31
N GLY A 370 -7.41 -8.10 11.13
CA GLY A 370 -8.80 -7.72 10.88
C GLY A 370 -9.67 -7.64 12.15
N THR A 371 -9.03 -7.76 13.32
CA THR A 371 -9.62 -7.57 14.63
C THR A 371 -9.29 -6.17 15.15
N ASP A 372 -10.15 -5.60 16.00
CA ASP A 372 -9.96 -4.27 16.59
C ASP A 372 -8.88 -4.24 17.69
N ASP A 373 -8.31 -5.40 18.06
CA ASP A 373 -7.18 -5.45 18.99
C ASP A 373 -5.88 -5.13 18.25
N GLN A 374 -5.22 -4.04 18.64
CA GLN A 374 -3.91 -3.61 18.09
C GLN A 374 -2.75 -4.56 18.49
N ASN A 375 -3.03 -5.85 18.67
CA ASN A 375 -2.12 -6.84 19.23
C ASN A 375 -1.36 -7.63 18.15
N THR A 376 -1.74 -7.52 16.87
CA THR A 376 -1.12 -8.30 15.78
C THR A 376 0.39 -8.05 15.69
N SER A 377 0.85 -6.79 15.72
CA SER A 377 2.28 -6.46 15.71
C SER A 377 3.03 -7.04 16.91
N HIS A 378 2.44 -6.99 18.11
CA HIS A 378 3.04 -7.57 19.33
C HIS A 378 3.15 -9.09 19.25
N GLN A 379 2.14 -9.76 18.69
CA GLN A 379 2.16 -11.21 18.48
C GLN A 379 3.23 -11.62 17.45
N ILE A 380 3.39 -10.86 16.35
CA ILE A 380 4.49 -11.08 15.39
C ILE A 380 5.83 -10.94 16.11
N VAL A 381 6.02 -9.88 16.89
CA VAL A 381 7.28 -9.66 17.63
C VAL A 381 7.56 -10.80 18.60
N SER A 382 6.55 -11.22 19.36
CA SER A 382 6.66 -12.35 20.29
C SER A 382 7.08 -13.64 19.58
N ASP A 383 6.46 -13.95 18.44
CA ASP A 383 6.76 -15.16 17.66
C ASP A 383 8.22 -15.15 17.15
N PHE A 384 8.71 -14.01 16.69
CA PHE A 384 10.07 -13.88 16.18
C PHE A 384 11.13 -13.81 17.28
N HIS A 385 10.80 -13.31 18.48
CA HIS A 385 11.66 -13.47 19.65
C HIS A 385 11.78 -14.94 20.05
N GLU A 386 10.66 -15.69 20.09
CA GLU A 386 10.70 -17.14 20.34
C GLU A 386 11.58 -17.86 19.30
N LEU A 387 11.46 -17.49 18.02
CA LEU A 387 12.29 -18.05 16.96
C LEU A 387 13.77 -17.72 17.18
N ASN A 388 14.07 -16.45 17.47
CA ASN A 388 15.44 -16.01 17.72
C ASN A 388 16.07 -16.77 18.89
N ASP A 389 15.36 -16.91 20.00
CA ASP A 389 15.85 -17.60 21.20
C ASP A 389 16.06 -19.09 20.95
N LEU A 390 15.14 -19.74 20.22
CA LEU A 390 15.28 -21.12 19.79
C LEU A 390 16.54 -21.35 18.96
N LEU A 391 16.79 -20.49 17.98
CA LEU A 391 17.95 -20.60 17.07
C LEU A 391 19.25 -20.24 17.80
N HIS A 392 19.23 -19.21 18.65
CA HIS A 392 20.37 -18.79 19.45
C HIS A 392 20.82 -19.89 20.42
N HIS A 393 19.89 -20.52 21.14
CA HIS A 393 20.20 -21.64 22.04
C HIS A 393 20.85 -22.82 21.29
N LYS A 394 20.42 -23.05 20.03
CA LYS A 394 20.99 -24.09 19.16
C LYS A 394 22.24 -23.64 18.40
N LYS A 395 22.72 -22.41 18.61
CA LYS A 395 23.86 -21.79 17.92
C LYS A 395 23.73 -21.80 16.40
N LEU A 396 22.51 -21.62 15.90
CA LEU A 396 22.20 -21.56 14.48
C LEU A 396 22.24 -20.12 14.00
N ARG A 397 22.88 -19.85 12.86
CA ARG A 397 23.02 -18.51 12.30
C ARG A 397 21.68 -18.07 11.68
N SER A 398 21.09 -17.01 12.23
CA SER A 398 19.83 -16.46 11.74
C SER A 398 19.66 -15.01 12.15
N THR A 399 19.46 -14.12 11.18
CA THR A 399 19.31 -12.68 11.43
C THR A 399 17.91 -12.21 11.09
N ILE A 400 17.29 -11.41 11.95
CA ILE A 400 15.93 -10.87 11.73
C ILE A 400 16.00 -9.34 11.70
N CYS A 401 15.31 -8.72 10.75
CA CYS A 401 15.24 -7.27 10.61
C CYS A 401 13.78 -6.81 10.53
N PHE A 402 13.37 -5.97 11.48
CA PHE A 402 12.07 -5.31 11.48
C PHE A 402 12.18 -3.85 11.03
N SER A 403 11.17 -3.36 10.32
CA SER A 403 10.95 -1.93 10.18
C SER A 403 9.59 -1.52 10.76
N CYS A 404 9.54 -0.35 11.40
CA CYS A 404 8.29 0.20 11.95
C CYS A 404 8.38 1.71 12.20
N ARG A 405 7.25 2.35 12.52
CA ARG A 405 7.24 3.69 13.14
C ARG A 405 7.93 3.69 14.51
N HIS A 406 7.89 4.80 15.26
CA HIS A 406 8.19 4.76 16.70
C HIS A 406 7.13 3.93 17.43
N PHE A 407 7.22 2.62 17.25
CA PHE A 407 6.37 1.63 17.84
C PHE A 407 6.87 1.42 19.27
N PRO A 408 6.02 1.47 20.29
CA PRO A 408 6.41 1.17 21.67
C PRO A 408 6.67 -0.34 21.78
N VAL A 409 7.86 -0.77 21.35
CA VAL A 409 8.32 -2.12 21.61
C VAL A 409 8.86 -2.11 23.04
N VAL A 410 8.17 -2.78 23.96
CA VAL A 410 8.58 -2.95 25.37
C VAL A 410 9.64 -4.05 25.50
N THR A 411 10.34 -4.40 24.42
CA THR A 411 11.37 -5.47 24.45
C THR A 411 12.77 -4.87 24.40
N ASP A 412 13.65 -5.45 25.21
CA ASP A 412 15.07 -5.13 25.24
C ASP A 412 15.72 -5.59 23.93
N ASN A 413 16.01 -4.65 23.04
CA ASN A 413 16.68 -4.91 21.77
C ASN A 413 18.20 -4.79 21.86
N GLN A 414 18.78 -4.74 23.07
CA GLN A 414 20.24 -4.66 23.28
C GLN A 414 20.90 -3.49 22.52
N GLY A 415 20.16 -2.40 22.29
CA GLY A 415 20.63 -1.24 21.51
C GLY A 415 20.78 -1.46 19.99
N ARG A 416 20.18 -2.53 19.44
CA ARG A 416 20.17 -2.79 17.98
C ARG A 416 19.00 -2.08 17.27
N ASP A 417 18.91 -0.77 17.47
CA ASP A 417 17.97 0.07 16.74
C ASP A 417 18.65 1.20 15.97
N ILE A 418 18.04 1.52 14.83
CA ILE A 418 18.51 2.51 13.86
C ILE A 418 17.34 3.44 13.57
N CYS A 419 17.53 4.74 13.79
CA CYS A 419 16.52 5.77 13.55
C CYS A 419 16.77 6.45 12.20
N VAL A 420 15.95 6.15 11.19
CA VAL A 420 16.24 6.55 9.80
C VAL A 420 16.28 8.07 9.62
N GLU A 421 15.39 8.83 10.24
CA GLU A 421 15.37 10.29 10.17
C GLU A 421 16.57 10.99 10.83
N GLU A 422 17.30 10.30 11.70
CA GLU A 422 18.52 10.83 12.31
C GLU A 422 19.73 10.64 11.37
N GLU A 423 19.66 9.64 10.48
CA GLU A 423 20.77 9.22 9.61
C GLU A 423 20.63 9.69 8.15
N ASN A 424 19.40 9.97 7.68
CA ASN A 424 19.12 10.17 6.25
C ASN A 424 19.38 11.60 5.71
N GLN A 425 19.92 12.52 6.53
CA GLN A 425 20.11 13.92 6.14
C GLN A 425 21.00 14.06 4.89
N ALA A 426 22.08 13.27 4.81
CA ALA A 426 22.98 13.27 3.67
C ALA A 426 22.30 12.75 2.39
N ASP A 427 21.47 11.71 2.51
CA ASP A 427 20.73 11.14 1.38
C ASP A 427 19.69 12.13 0.83
N ILE A 428 18.96 12.82 1.72
CA ILE A 428 18.01 13.88 1.34
C ILE A 428 18.76 14.98 0.57
N SER A 429 19.92 15.41 1.07
CA SER A 429 20.74 16.43 0.40
C SER A 429 21.17 15.98 -0.99
N VAL A 430 21.69 14.75 -1.13
CA VAL A 430 22.07 14.18 -2.44
C VAL A 430 20.90 14.19 -3.41
N TYR A 431 19.72 13.72 -2.97
CA TYR A 431 18.53 13.68 -3.80
C TYR A 431 18.05 15.06 -4.24
N VAL A 432 17.91 16.01 -3.30
CA VAL A 432 17.42 17.36 -3.57
C VAL A 432 18.36 18.09 -4.52
N CYS A 433 19.67 18.03 -4.26
CA CYS A 433 20.68 18.68 -5.09
C CYS A 433 20.68 18.09 -6.51
N ASP A 434 20.71 16.77 -6.65
CA ASP A 434 20.80 16.11 -7.95
C ASP A 434 19.53 16.30 -8.80
N GLU A 435 18.34 16.18 -8.19
CA GLU A 435 17.07 16.34 -8.91
C GLU A 435 16.85 17.79 -9.35
N LEU A 436 17.13 18.78 -8.49
CA LEU A 436 16.96 20.18 -8.86
C LEU A 436 17.99 20.64 -9.89
N HIS A 437 19.28 20.28 -9.74
CA HIS A 437 20.29 20.63 -10.75
C HIS A 437 19.98 20.05 -12.13
N ARG A 438 19.41 18.84 -12.17
CA ARG A 438 19.09 18.17 -13.44
C ARG A 438 17.83 18.72 -14.12
N ARG A 439 16.90 19.30 -13.35
CA ARG A 439 15.56 19.68 -13.86
C ARG A 439 15.37 21.18 -14.02
N LEU A 440 16.08 22.00 -13.24
CA LEU A 440 15.99 23.46 -13.33
C LEU A 440 17.11 23.96 -14.24
N SER A 441 16.76 24.75 -15.25
CA SER A 441 17.72 25.45 -16.08
C SER A 441 17.91 26.85 -15.52
N VAL A 442 18.99 27.06 -14.77
CA VAL A 442 19.29 28.33 -14.11
C VAL A 442 20.48 29.03 -14.76
N SER A 443 20.44 30.36 -14.81
CA SER A 443 21.58 31.17 -15.24
C SER A 443 22.67 31.22 -14.15
N GLU A 444 23.90 31.61 -14.53
CA GLU A 444 25.00 31.77 -13.57
C GLU A 444 24.66 32.77 -12.45
N SER A 445 23.88 33.82 -12.77
CA SER A 445 23.38 34.79 -11.79
C SER A 445 22.33 34.22 -10.81
N GLU A 446 21.70 33.09 -11.13
CA GLU A 446 20.66 32.46 -10.30
C GLU A 446 21.17 31.27 -9.50
N GLN A 447 22.43 30.87 -9.70
CA GLN A 447 23.02 29.71 -9.05
C GLN A 447 23.00 29.82 -7.52
N GLN A 448 23.18 31.04 -6.99
CA GLN A 448 23.06 31.30 -5.55
C GLN A 448 21.64 30.99 -5.04
N TYR A 449 20.60 31.42 -5.77
CA TYR A 449 19.21 31.18 -5.37
C TYR A 449 18.83 29.70 -5.46
N LEU A 450 19.37 28.96 -6.42
CA LEU A 450 19.20 27.52 -6.50
C LEU A 450 19.82 26.81 -5.27
N ALA A 451 21.03 27.21 -4.86
CA ALA A 451 21.67 26.68 -3.67
C ALA A 451 20.88 26.99 -2.39
N GLU A 452 20.35 28.22 -2.27
CA GLU A 452 19.50 28.62 -1.15
C GLU A 452 18.17 27.83 -1.11
N LEU A 453 17.57 27.54 -2.26
CA LEU A 453 16.38 26.71 -2.38
C LEU A 453 16.65 25.25 -1.97
N GLN A 454 17.76 24.67 -2.44
CA GLN A 454 18.18 23.32 -2.06
C GLN A 454 18.34 23.19 -0.55
N ASP A 455 19.06 24.13 0.05
CA ASP A 455 19.30 24.21 1.48
C ASP A 455 18.00 24.41 2.29
N ALA A 456 17.07 25.23 1.80
CA ALA A 456 15.75 25.39 2.40
C ALA A 456 14.95 24.08 2.41
N ILE A 457 14.92 23.35 1.30
CA ILE A 457 14.21 22.07 1.19
C ILE A 457 14.88 21.02 2.10
N VAL A 458 16.21 20.92 2.07
CA VAL A 458 16.96 19.95 2.89
C VAL A 458 16.74 20.19 4.38
N ARG A 459 16.72 21.45 4.84
CA ARG A 459 16.37 21.78 6.23
C ARG A 459 14.90 21.54 6.56
N GLY A 460 14.01 21.87 5.62
CA GLY A 460 12.56 21.70 5.79
C GLY A 460 12.13 20.24 5.93
N ALA A 461 12.87 19.31 5.32
CA ALA A 461 12.54 17.89 5.34
C ALA A 461 12.56 17.26 6.74
N GLN A 462 13.44 17.71 7.65
CA GLN A 462 13.55 17.20 9.03
C GLN A 462 13.53 15.66 9.14
N GLY A 463 14.26 15.00 8.23
CA GLY A 463 14.35 13.56 8.10
C GLY A 463 13.16 12.85 7.46
N VAL A 464 12.17 13.58 6.94
CA VAL A 464 11.02 13.06 6.18
C VAL A 464 11.33 13.14 4.67
N PHE A 465 11.93 12.09 4.13
CA PHE A 465 12.33 12.01 2.71
C PHE A 465 11.17 12.27 1.74
N GLN A 466 9.97 11.76 2.05
CA GLN A 466 8.79 11.97 1.23
C GLN A 466 8.40 13.46 1.13
N TRP A 467 8.63 14.25 2.19
CA TRP A 467 8.40 15.69 2.15
C TRP A 467 9.36 16.36 1.17
N ALA A 468 10.65 16.00 1.22
CA ALA A 468 11.66 16.53 0.30
C ALA A 468 11.31 16.21 -1.16
N ALA A 469 10.86 14.99 -1.45
CA ALA A 469 10.40 14.60 -2.79
C ALA A 469 9.22 15.45 -3.29
N LEU A 470 8.23 15.73 -2.43
CA LEU A 470 7.10 16.58 -2.76
C LEU A 470 7.52 18.05 -2.97
N ALA A 471 8.40 18.58 -2.11
CA ALA A 471 8.91 19.94 -2.22
C ALA A 471 9.73 20.14 -3.50
N VAL A 472 10.58 19.18 -3.86
CA VAL A 472 11.33 19.18 -5.13
C VAL A 472 10.38 19.13 -6.33
N ALA A 473 9.37 18.25 -6.32
CA ALA A 473 8.38 18.17 -7.39
C ALA A 473 7.60 19.49 -7.56
N LEU A 474 7.28 20.16 -6.46
CA LEU A 474 6.61 21.46 -6.46
C LEU A 474 7.52 22.57 -7.01
N ALA A 475 8.79 22.60 -6.59
CA ALA A 475 9.78 23.54 -7.11
C ALA A 475 9.97 23.40 -8.62
N ILE A 476 10.07 22.16 -9.13
CA ILE A 476 10.15 21.89 -10.58
C ILE A 476 8.90 22.40 -11.29
N ARG A 477 7.70 22.21 -10.71
CA ARG A 477 6.46 22.71 -11.29
C ARG A 477 6.46 24.23 -11.40
N TYR A 478 6.76 24.95 -10.33
CA TYR A 478 6.79 26.41 -10.36
C TYR A 478 7.82 26.95 -11.35
N HIS A 479 8.98 26.30 -11.47
CA HIS A 479 9.96 26.67 -12.47
C HIS A 479 9.43 26.51 -13.90
N ASN A 480 8.72 25.40 -14.18
CA ASN A 480 8.07 25.20 -15.48
C ASN A 480 6.95 26.22 -15.75
N ASP A 481 6.33 26.76 -14.70
CA ASP A 481 5.34 27.85 -14.78
C ASP A 481 6.00 29.24 -14.92
N GLY A 482 7.33 29.31 -15.05
CA GLY A 482 8.09 30.52 -15.34
C GLY A 482 8.69 31.23 -14.12
N TRP A 483 8.61 30.63 -12.94
CA TRP A 483 9.14 31.24 -11.71
C TRP A 483 10.65 31.04 -11.60
N SER A 484 11.36 32.09 -11.19
CA SER A 484 12.78 32.02 -10.85
C SER A 484 12.99 31.25 -9.53
N PRO A 485 14.17 30.63 -9.30
CA PRO A 485 14.47 29.97 -8.03
C PRO A 485 14.29 30.88 -6.80
N ARG A 486 14.51 32.18 -6.97
CA ARG A 486 14.28 33.21 -5.94
C ARG A 486 12.81 33.31 -5.55
N GLU A 487 11.91 33.34 -6.52
CA GLU A 487 10.46 33.43 -6.29
C GLU A 487 9.93 32.14 -5.65
N ILE A 488 10.41 30.98 -6.14
CA ILE A 488 10.05 29.68 -5.59
C ILE A 488 10.39 29.60 -4.11
N ARG A 489 11.61 30.01 -3.73
CA ARG A 489 12.06 30.01 -2.33
C ARG A 489 11.18 30.85 -1.40
N VAL A 490 10.56 31.90 -1.90
CA VAL A 490 9.73 32.80 -1.06
C VAL A 490 8.37 32.17 -0.75
N VAL A 491 7.89 31.24 -1.58
CA VAL A 491 6.59 30.59 -1.43
C VAL A 491 6.65 29.15 -0.89
N SER A 492 7.85 28.57 -0.85
CA SER A 492 8.16 27.26 -0.26
C SER A 492 8.71 27.39 1.15
#